data_AF-A0A954BSI6-F1
#
_entry.id   AF-A0A954BSI6-F1
#
_cell.length_a   1.000
_cell.length_b   1.000
_cell.length_c   1.000
_cell.angle_alpha   90.00
_cell.angle_beta   90.00
_cell.angle_gamma   90.00
#
_symmetry.space_group_name_H-M   'P 1'
#
loop_
_entity.id
_entity.type
_entity.pdbx_description
1 polymer ?
#
loop_
_entity_poly.entity_id
_entity_poly.type
_entity_poly.pdbx_seq_one_letter_code
_entity_poly.pdbx_strand_id
1 'polypeptide(L)'
;MSERKVNIWFALVLGWLVPGLGHFYAKRKLHGLFYFVMIAGLYGAGLIVSGGTAVNATDHLAYFVCQILAGPITFGIEALRNPDSLSLGHGMSIMAHQTGTVYAATAGVLNLIAICELYRRHVNPEEPGPADTMRVDAINAEREAS
;
A
#
# COMPACT_ATOMS: atom_id res chain seq x y z
N MET A 1 15.67 7.43 29.81
CA MET A 1 15.36 7.31 28.37
C MET A 1 13.87 7.56 28.22
N SER A 2 13.43 8.71 27.70
CA SER A 2 12.00 9.02 27.62
C SER A 2 11.32 8.06 26.64
N GLU A 3 10.46 7.19 27.14
CA GLU A 3 9.45 6.50 26.34
C GLU A 3 8.59 7.57 25.65
N ARG A 4 8.98 7.95 24.43
CA ARG A 4 8.20 8.89 23.63
C ARG A 4 6.99 8.10 23.13
N LYS A 5 5.85 8.26 23.81
CA LYS A 5 4.56 7.72 23.35
C LYS A 5 4.38 8.12 21.90
N VAL A 6 4.43 7.14 21.00
CA VAL A 6 4.23 7.35 19.57
C VAL A 6 2.78 7.81 19.40
N ASN A 7 2.57 9.02 18.88
CA ASN A 7 1.22 9.49 18.60
C ASN A 7 0.67 8.70 17.41
N ILE A 8 -0.24 7.76 17.69
CA ILE A 8 -0.75 6.82 16.69
C ILE A 8 -1.45 7.53 15.55
N TRP A 9 -2.23 8.58 15.82
CA TRP A 9 -2.93 9.35 14.80
C TRP A 9 -1.96 9.93 13.78
N PHE A 10 -0.83 10.46 14.26
CA PHE A 10 0.22 10.97 13.39
C PHE A 10 0.90 9.85 12.58
N ALA A 11 1.13 8.69 13.19
CA ALA A 11 1.71 7.52 12.52
C ALA A 11 0.78 6.98 11.41
N LEU A 12 -0.53 6.95 11.63
CA LEU A 12 -1.52 6.52 10.64
C LEU A 12 -1.56 7.49 9.46
N VAL A 13 -1.58 8.80 9.71
CA VAL A 13 -1.54 9.83 8.67
C VAL A 13 -0.24 9.73 7.86
N LEU A 14 0.91 9.52 8.52
CA LEU A 14 2.19 9.31 7.84
C LEU A 14 2.16 8.05 6.97
N GLY A 15 1.59 6.95 7.46
CA GLY A 15 1.44 5.70 6.70
C GLY A 15 0.52 5.82 5.50
N TRP A 16 -0.52 6.65 5.58
CA TRP A 16 -1.37 6.98 4.45
C TRP A 16 -0.68 7.93 3.46
N LEU A 17 0.05 8.93 3.94
CA LEU A 17 0.74 9.92 3.12
C LEU A 17 1.84 9.28 2.27
N VAL A 18 2.66 8.42 2.88
CA VAL A 18 3.68 7.64 2.20
C VAL A 18 3.60 6.20 2.72
N PRO A 19 3.38 5.21 1.83
CA PRO A 19 3.29 3.81 2.22
C PRO A 19 4.48 3.39 3.09
N GLY A 20 4.21 2.78 4.24
CA GLY A 20 5.26 2.30 5.16
C GLY A 20 5.92 3.37 6.05
N LEU A 21 5.67 4.67 5.86
CA LEU A 21 6.31 5.75 6.64
C LEU A 21 5.85 5.78 8.10
N GLY A 22 4.59 5.40 8.38
CA GLY A 22 4.08 5.22 9.75
C GLY A 22 4.84 4.15 10.54
N HIS A 23 5.34 3.10 9.87
CA HIS A 23 6.16 2.06 10.50
C HIS A 23 7.59 2.52 10.78
N PHE A 24 8.14 3.42 9.95
CA PHE A 24 9.40 4.11 10.26
C PHE A 24 9.26 4.97 11.51
N TYR A 25 8.15 5.70 11.65
CA TYR A 25 7.86 6.50 12.85
C TYR A 25 7.68 5.63 14.10
N ALA A 26 7.07 4.45 13.96
CA ALA A 26 7.00 3.43 15.01
C ALA A 26 8.32 2.67 15.27
N LYS A 27 9.47 3.16 14.75
CA LYS A 27 10.82 2.58 14.86
C LYS A 27 11.00 1.17 14.26
N ARG A 28 10.05 0.69 13.44
CA ARG A 28 10.09 -0.62 12.77
C ARG A 28 10.47 -0.47 11.30
N LYS A 29 11.71 -0.05 11.06
CA LYS A 29 12.22 0.33 9.72
C LYS A 29 12.11 -0.78 8.67
N LEU A 30 12.36 -2.04 9.05
CA LEU A 30 12.33 -3.16 8.11
C LEU A 30 10.93 -3.42 7.53
N HIS A 31 9.90 -3.34 8.38
CA HIS A 31 8.50 -3.52 7.94
C HIS A 31 8.07 -2.33 7.09
N GLY A 32 8.42 -1.11 7.51
CA GLY A 32 8.15 0.11 6.73
C GLY A 32 8.77 0.06 5.34
N LEU A 33 10.04 -0.37 5.22
CA LEU A 33 10.72 -0.51 3.94
C LEU A 33 10.06 -1.58 3.06
N PHE A 34 9.70 -2.73 3.64
CA PHE A 34 9.02 -3.80 2.91
C PHE A 34 7.68 -3.33 2.31
N TYR A 35 6.83 -2.69 3.12
CA TYR A 35 5.56 -2.15 2.65
C TYR A 35 5.75 -1.06 1.60
N PHE A 36 6.72 -0.17 1.80
CA PHE A 36 7.04 0.87 0.82
C PHE A 36 7.42 0.26 -0.53
N VAL A 37 8.38 -0.67 -0.57
CA VAL A 37 8.85 -1.30 -1.81
C VAL A 37 7.72 -2.05 -2.52
N MET A 38 6.92 -2.82 -1.78
CA MET A 38 5.80 -3.59 -2.36
C MET A 38 4.70 -2.68 -2.91
N ILE A 39 4.25 -1.70 -2.13
CA ILE A 39 3.15 -0.83 -2.53
C ILE A 39 3.60 0.13 -3.64
N ALA A 40 4.75 0.78 -3.50
CA ALA A 40 5.28 1.68 -4.51
C ALA A 40 5.66 0.94 -5.80
N GLY A 41 6.22 -0.27 -5.69
CA GLY A 41 6.53 -1.12 -6.83
C GLY A 41 5.29 -1.56 -7.59
N LEU A 42 4.25 -2.02 -6.88
CA LEU A 42 3.00 -2.45 -7.50
C LEU A 42 2.24 -1.28 -8.13
N TYR A 43 2.19 -0.14 -7.44
CA TYR A 43 1.56 1.07 -7.96
C TYR A 43 2.30 1.61 -9.19
N GLY A 44 3.64 1.71 -9.13
CA GLY A 44 4.49 2.13 -10.23
C GLY A 44 4.40 1.20 -11.44
N ALA A 45 4.38 -0.12 -11.21
CA ALA A 45 4.17 -1.10 -12.27
C ALA A 45 2.79 -0.91 -12.94
N GLY A 46 1.74 -0.66 -12.16
CA GLY A 46 0.40 -0.35 -12.69
C GLY A 46 0.38 0.91 -13.57
N LEU A 47 1.11 1.96 -13.17
CA LEU A 47 1.26 3.17 -13.97
C LEU A 47 2.05 2.93 -15.26
N ILE A 48 3.15 2.16 -15.21
CA ILE A 48 3.95 1.84 -16.40
C ILE A 48 3.14 0.99 -17.40
N VAL A 49 2.44 -0.05 -16.92
CA VAL A 49 1.63 -0.94 -17.76
C VAL A 49 0.47 -0.20 -18.42
N SER A 50 -0.16 0.73 -17.69
CA SER A 50 -1.26 1.55 -18.23
C SER A 50 -0.80 2.81 -18.98
N GLY A 51 0.51 3.06 -19.11
CA GLY A 51 1.03 4.30 -19.69
C GLY A 51 0.54 5.58 -18.97
N GLY A 52 0.30 5.50 -17.65
CA GLY A 52 -0.21 6.61 -16.83
C GLY A 52 -1.72 6.80 -16.88
N THR A 53 -2.47 5.93 -17.59
CA THR A 53 -3.93 6.07 -17.73
C THR A 53 -4.72 5.33 -16.63
N ALA A 54 -4.08 4.49 -15.82
CA ALA A 54 -4.73 3.65 -14.80
C ALA A 54 -5.60 4.42 -13.78
N VAL A 55 -5.35 5.71 -13.60
CA VAL A 55 -6.08 6.56 -12.65
C VAL A 55 -7.15 7.33 -13.42
N ASN A 56 -8.42 6.97 -13.22
CA ASN A 56 -9.56 7.61 -13.89
C ASN A 56 -10.79 7.63 -12.97
N ALA A 57 -11.12 8.79 -12.42
CA ALA A 57 -12.29 8.97 -11.55
C ALA A 57 -13.62 8.91 -12.32
N THR A 58 -13.61 9.28 -13.60
CA THR A 58 -14.81 9.42 -14.46
C THR A 58 -15.36 8.09 -14.95
N ASP A 59 -14.49 7.15 -15.33
CA ASP A 59 -14.94 5.85 -15.87
C ASP A 59 -15.17 4.80 -14.78
N HIS A 60 -14.37 4.84 -13.70
CA HIS A 60 -14.28 3.75 -12.73
C HIS A 60 -14.05 4.26 -11.29
N LEU A 61 -15.01 5.04 -10.78
CA LEU A 61 -14.96 5.67 -9.45
C LEU A 61 -14.59 4.68 -8.31
N ALA A 62 -15.11 3.45 -8.35
CA ALA A 62 -14.79 2.44 -7.33
C ALA A 62 -13.29 2.09 -7.28
N TYR A 63 -12.65 1.94 -8.44
CA TYR A 63 -11.20 1.69 -8.52
C TYR A 63 -10.39 2.91 -8.11
N PHE A 64 -10.88 4.11 -8.46
CA PHE A 64 -10.26 5.36 -8.04
C PHE A 64 -10.27 5.54 -6.52
N VAL A 65 -11.37 5.19 -5.84
CA VAL A 65 -11.43 5.20 -4.37
C VAL A 65 -10.40 4.24 -3.77
N CYS A 66 -10.25 3.04 -4.34
CA CYS A 66 -9.20 2.12 -3.91
C CYS A 66 -7.80 2.69 -4.14
N GLN A 67 -7.56 3.42 -5.22
CA GLN A 67 -6.26 4.04 -5.50
C GLN A 67 -5.93 5.17 -4.50
N ILE A 68 -6.91 5.97 -4.06
CA ILE A 68 -6.72 6.99 -3.01
C ILE A 68 -6.17 6.38 -1.72
N LEU A 69 -6.46 5.10 -1.44
CA LEU A 69 -5.91 4.42 -0.27
C LEU A 69 -4.39 4.23 -0.37
N ALA A 70 -3.80 4.22 -1.57
CA ALA A 70 -2.34 4.19 -1.78
C ALA A 70 -1.66 5.50 -1.33
N GLY A 71 -2.45 6.56 -1.18
CA GLY A 71 -2.03 7.84 -0.65
C GLY A 71 -2.45 9.01 -1.56
N PRO A 72 -2.18 10.25 -1.12
CA PRO A 72 -2.53 11.44 -1.90
C PRO A 72 -1.74 11.58 -3.20
N ILE A 73 -0.72 10.73 -3.41
CA ILE A 73 0.01 10.66 -4.68
C ILE A 73 -0.92 10.39 -5.86
N THR A 74 -2.05 9.70 -5.65
CA THR A 74 -3.08 9.47 -6.68
C THR A 74 -3.67 10.78 -7.20
N PHE A 75 -3.91 11.77 -6.34
CA PHE A 75 -4.37 13.10 -6.77
C PHE A 75 -3.29 13.83 -7.56
N GLY A 76 -2.00 13.65 -7.21
CA GLY A 76 -0.89 14.21 -7.97
C GLY A 76 -0.81 13.63 -9.38
N ILE A 77 -0.99 12.30 -9.51
CA ILE A 77 -1.01 11.62 -10.82
C ILE A 77 -2.23 12.04 -11.64
N GLU A 78 -3.40 12.19 -11.01
CA GLU A 78 -4.61 12.70 -11.67
C GLU A 78 -4.48 14.18 -12.05
N ALA A 79 -3.82 15.02 -11.25
CA ALA A 79 -3.63 16.44 -11.58
C ALA A 79 -2.56 16.65 -12.67
N LEU A 80 -1.54 15.79 -12.73
CA LEU A 80 -0.52 15.81 -13.78
C LEU A 80 -1.03 15.20 -15.10
N ARG A 81 -2.22 14.58 -15.07
CA ARG A 81 -2.94 14.11 -16.25
C ARG A 81 -3.44 15.33 -17.03
N ASN A 82 -2.84 15.62 -18.18
CA ASN A 82 -3.51 16.53 -19.11
C ASN A 82 -4.67 15.77 -19.78
N PRO A 83 -5.90 16.31 -19.80
CA PRO A 83 -7.00 15.72 -20.56
C PRO A 83 -6.66 15.59 -22.05
N ASP A 84 -5.79 16.47 -22.57
CA ASP A 84 -5.40 16.53 -23.99
C ASP A 84 -4.13 15.76 -24.35
N SER A 85 -3.32 15.29 -23.39
CA SER A 85 -2.11 14.51 -23.72
C SER A 85 -2.39 13.05 -24.11
N LEU A 86 -3.67 12.68 -24.24
CA LEU A 86 -4.12 11.39 -24.71
C LEU A 86 -4.18 11.30 -26.26
N SER A 87 -3.25 11.96 -26.95
CA SER A 87 -2.92 11.64 -28.35
C SER A 87 -1.72 10.69 -28.47
N LEU A 88 -1.25 10.12 -27.36
CA LEU A 88 -0.25 9.03 -27.32
C LEU A 88 -0.86 7.67 -26.95
N GLY A 89 -2.16 7.49 -27.20
CA GLY A 89 -2.94 6.31 -26.80
C GLY A 89 -3.67 5.59 -27.93
N HIS A 90 -3.45 5.92 -29.20
CA HIS A 90 -4.12 5.25 -30.34
C HIS A 90 -3.63 3.81 -30.61
N GLY A 91 -2.74 3.27 -29.77
CA GLY A 91 -2.19 1.92 -29.91
C GLY A 91 -2.09 1.09 -28.63
N MET A 92 -2.50 1.61 -27.46
CA MET A 92 -2.51 0.78 -26.26
C MET A 92 -3.77 -0.09 -26.24
N SER A 93 -3.56 -1.41 -26.09
CA SER A 93 -4.64 -2.36 -25.89
C SER A 93 -5.45 -1.99 -24.65
N ILE A 94 -6.78 -2.00 -24.76
CA ILE A 94 -7.74 -1.82 -23.65
C ILE A 94 -7.35 -2.68 -22.44
N MET A 95 -6.74 -3.85 -22.69
CA MET A 95 -6.25 -4.76 -21.65
C MET A 95 -5.12 -4.17 -20.79
N ALA A 96 -4.22 -3.38 -21.37
CA ALA A 96 -3.10 -2.75 -20.65
C ALA A 96 -3.61 -1.66 -19.69
N HIS A 97 -4.64 -0.93 -20.10
CA HIS A 97 -5.31 0.04 -19.24
C HIS A 97 -5.99 -0.64 -18.05
N GLN A 98 -6.83 -1.66 -18.30
CA GLN A 98 -7.56 -2.36 -17.24
C GLN A 98 -6.64 -3.06 -16.24
N THR A 99 -5.57 -3.70 -16.73
CA THR A 99 -4.59 -4.37 -15.86
C THR A 99 -3.84 -3.39 -14.96
N GLY A 100 -3.42 -2.23 -15.49
CA GLY A 100 -2.77 -1.20 -14.68
C GLY A 100 -3.68 -0.60 -13.60
N THR A 101 -4.97 -0.39 -13.90
CA THR A 101 -5.97 0.07 -12.94
C THR A 101 -6.11 -0.88 -11.75
N VAL A 102 -6.15 -2.20 -12.02
CA VAL A 102 -6.23 -3.23 -10.98
C VAL A 102 -4.97 -3.25 -10.12
N TYR A 103 -3.78 -3.09 -10.70
CA TYR A 103 -2.53 -3.03 -9.94
C TYR A 103 -2.50 -1.83 -8.99
N ALA A 104 -2.88 -0.65 -9.48
CA ALA A 104 -2.94 0.56 -8.67
C ALA A 104 -3.99 0.47 -7.56
N ALA A 105 -5.17 -0.10 -7.85
CA ALA A 105 -6.21 -0.32 -6.85
C ALA A 105 -5.79 -1.33 -5.77
N THR A 106 -5.13 -2.43 -6.18
CA THR A 106 -4.60 -3.44 -5.26
C THR A 106 -3.53 -2.84 -4.33
N ALA A 107 -2.64 -2.00 -4.88
CA ALA A 107 -1.65 -1.28 -4.09
C ALA A 107 -2.30 -0.39 -3.01
N GLY A 108 -3.42 0.26 -3.32
CA GLY A 108 -4.14 1.05 -2.33
C GLY A 108 -4.80 0.22 -1.23
N VAL A 109 -5.42 -0.91 -1.57
CA VAL A 109 -5.94 -1.85 -0.57
C VAL A 109 -4.82 -2.39 0.32
N LEU A 110 -3.65 -2.71 -0.26
CA LEU A 110 -2.47 -3.13 0.51
C LEU A 110 -1.98 -2.03 1.47
N ASN A 111 -2.03 -0.76 1.08
CA ASN A 111 -1.67 0.34 1.97
C ASN A 111 -2.67 0.47 3.14
N LEU A 112 -3.96 0.28 2.89
CA LEU A 112 -4.96 0.23 3.96
C LEU A 112 -4.68 -0.92 4.94
N ILE A 113 -4.37 -2.11 4.43
CA ILE A 113 -4.00 -3.26 5.27
C ILE A 113 -2.75 -2.94 6.11
N ALA A 114 -1.74 -2.30 5.53
CA ALA A 114 -0.55 -1.88 6.26
C ALA A 114 -0.87 -0.87 7.37
N ILE A 115 -1.78 0.08 7.13
CA ILE A 115 -2.25 1.04 8.14
C ILE A 115 -3.04 0.31 9.26
N CYS A 116 -3.88 -0.65 8.92
CA CYS A 116 -4.59 -1.47 9.90
C CYS A 116 -3.62 -2.30 10.74
N GLU A 117 -2.59 -2.89 10.14
CA GLU A 117 -1.54 -3.61 10.85
C GLU A 117 -0.74 -2.68 11.80
N LEU A 118 -0.47 -1.45 11.37
CA LEU A 118 0.14 -0.42 12.23
C LEU A 118 -0.73 -0.13 13.46
N TYR A 119 -2.05 0.03 13.26
CA TYR A 119 -2.98 0.27 14.36
C TYR A 119 -3.10 -0.94 15.30
N ARG A 120 -3.28 -2.14 14.75
CA ARG A 120 -3.35 -3.40 15.54
C ARG A 120 -2.15 -3.55 16.46
N ARG A 121 -0.94 -3.32 15.94
CA ARG A 121 0.30 -3.41 16.73
C ARG A 121 0.43 -2.32 17.79
N HIS A 122 -0.20 -1.16 17.59
CA HIS A 122 -0.22 -0.12 18.61
C HIS A 122 -1.14 -0.51 19.78
N VAL A 123 -2.29 -1.13 19.49
CA VAL A 123 -3.25 -1.59 20.50
C VAL A 123 -2.72 -2.82 21.24
N ASN A 124 -2.14 -3.77 20.50
CA ASN A 124 -1.64 -5.05 21.03
C ASN A 124 -0.12 -5.20 20.77
N PRO A 125 0.76 -4.52 21.54
CA PRO A 125 2.21 -4.56 21.31
C PRO A 125 2.86 -5.89 21.70
N GLU A 126 2.29 -6.60 22.67
CA GLU A 126 2.77 -7.90 23.19
C GLU A 126 2.33 -9.08 22.30
N GLU A 127 1.34 -8.87 21.43
CA GLU A 127 0.78 -9.94 20.62
C GLU A 127 1.75 -10.28 19.47
N PRO A 128 2.20 -11.54 19.38
CA PRO A 128 3.14 -11.96 18.35
C PRO A 128 2.61 -11.61 16.95
N GLY A 129 3.50 -11.24 16.04
CA GLY A 129 3.10 -11.01 14.66
C GLY A 129 2.56 -12.31 14.04
N PRO A 130 1.77 -12.22 12.95
CA PRO A 130 1.33 -13.42 12.23
C PRO A 130 2.49 -14.34 11.80
N ALA A 131 3.65 -13.76 11.49
CA ALA A 131 4.85 -14.52 11.18
C ALA A 131 5.44 -15.25 12.40
N ASP A 132 5.28 -14.68 13.60
CA ASP A 132 5.78 -15.26 14.84
C ASP A 132 4.87 -16.42 15.28
N THR A 133 3.55 -16.29 15.14
CA THR A 133 2.60 -17.39 15.42
C THR A 133 2.81 -18.57 14.48
N MET A 134 2.95 -18.33 13.17
CA MET A 134 3.22 -19.41 12.20
C MET A 134 4.52 -20.17 12.50
N ARG A 135 5.55 -19.47 12.99
CA ARG A 135 6.81 -20.11 13.40
C ARG A 135 6.62 -20.97 14.65
N VAL A 136 5.89 -20.48 15.64
CA VAL A 136 5.60 -21.24 16.87
C VAL A 136 4.76 -22.48 16.56
N ASP A 137 3.75 -22.35 15.70
CA ASP A 137 2.90 -23.46 15.28
C ASP A 137 3.70 -24.52 14.51
N ALA A 138 4.59 -24.10 13.61
CA ALA A 138 5.48 -25.02 12.90
C ALA A 138 6.41 -25.78 13.84
N ILE A 139 7.02 -25.10 14.82
CA ILE A 139 7.87 -25.74 15.83
C ILE A 139 7.07 -26.72 16.68
N ASN A 140 5.86 -26.35 17.09
CA ASN A 140 5.00 -27.23 17.89
C ASN A 140 4.57 -28.47 17.09
N ALA A 141 4.22 -28.30 15.81
CA ALA A 141 3.89 -29.42 14.92
C ALA A 141 5.08 -30.39 14.73
N GLU A 142 6.30 -29.87 14.61
CA GLU A 142 7.51 -30.71 14.56
C GLU A 142 7.77 -31.47 15.86
N ARG A 143 7.47 -30.85 17.02
CA ARG A 143 7.62 -31.50 18.35
C ARG A 143 6.56 -32.56 18.60
N GLU A 144 5.34 -32.41 18.08
CA GLU A 144 4.28 -33.42 18.18
C GLU A 144 4.52 -34.61 17.25
N ALA A 145 5.30 -34.43 16.18
CA ALA A 145 5.64 -35.47 15.22
C ALA A 145 6.89 -36.31 15.60
N SER A 146 7.64 -35.92 16.63
CA SER A 146 8.85 -36.61 17.15
C SER A 146 8.55 -37.41 18.42
#